data_AF-A0A3M2GX20-F1
#
_entry.id   AF-A0A3M2GX20-F1
#
_cell.length_a   1.000
_cell.length_b   1.000
_cell.length_c   1.000
_cell.angle_alpha   90.00
_cell.angle_beta   90.00
_cell.angle_gamma   90.00
#
_symmetry.space_group_name_H-M   'P 1'
#
loop_
_entity.id
_entity.type
_entity.pdbx_description
1 polymer ?
#
loop_
_entity_poly.entity_id
_entity_poly.type
_entity_poly.pdbx_seq_one_letter_code
_entity_poly.pdbx_strand_id
1 'polypeptide(L)'
;MRWEDLALDLGYAGFAGFVVGFAIRRVLNFFLMLMGLYLLSLMWLANKGVLTVNWDQLFVLFKGMFAGFSDFVLGLVRKLAFAGSFAVGFAIGFKL
;
A
#
# COMPACT_ATOMS: atom_id res chain seq x y z
N MET A 1 -11.86 2.36 -34.49
CA MET A 1 -11.88 3.07 -33.20
C MET A 1 -11.41 4.49 -33.44
N ARG A 2 -12.12 5.51 -32.95
CA ARG A 2 -11.70 6.91 -33.11
C ARG A 2 -10.58 7.19 -32.11
N TRP A 3 -9.53 7.86 -32.57
CA TRP A 3 -8.35 8.17 -31.74
C TRP A 3 -8.68 9.06 -30.52
N GLU A 4 -9.77 9.80 -30.62
CA GLU A 4 -10.33 10.66 -29.56
C GLU A 4 -10.81 9.84 -28.36
N ASP A 5 -11.47 8.71 -28.61
CA ASP A 5 -12.02 7.83 -27.57
C ASP A 5 -10.89 7.16 -26.78
N LEU A 6 -9.83 6.73 -27.46
CA LEU A 6 -8.65 6.13 -26.83
C LEU A 6 -7.88 7.12 -25.95
N ALA A 7 -7.73 8.37 -26.39
CA ALA A 7 -7.06 9.40 -25.60
C ALA A 7 -7.83 9.75 -24.33
N LEU A 8 -9.17 9.83 -24.42
CA LEU A 8 -10.04 10.06 -23.28
C LEU A 8 -10.00 8.88 -22.30
N ASP A 9 -10.13 7.64 -22.79
CA ASP A 9 -10.08 6.43 -21.95
C ASP A 9 -8.73 6.29 -21.22
N LEU A 10 -7.62 6.58 -21.90
CA LEU A 10 -6.29 6.58 -21.29
C LEU A 10 -6.15 7.68 -20.22
N GLY A 11 -6.73 8.86 -20.46
CA GLY A 11 -6.76 9.97 -19.50
C GLY A 11 -7.57 9.63 -18.25
N TYR A 12 -8.76 9.05 -18.40
CA TYR A 12 -9.59 8.59 -17.29
C TYR A 12 -8.89 7.50 -16.47
N ALA A 13 -8.28 6.52 -17.13
CA ALA A 13 -7.54 5.46 -16.46
C ALA A 13 -6.33 6.01 -15.68
N GLY A 14 -5.59 6.98 -16.24
CA GLY A 14 -4.48 7.63 -15.55
C GLY A 14 -4.92 8.44 -14.33
N PHE A 15 -5.99 9.23 -14.46
CA PHE A 15 -6.53 9.98 -13.34
C PHE A 15 -7.08 9.07 -12.24
N ALA A 16 -7.79 8.01 -12.61
CA ALA A 16 -8.27 7.00 -11.66
C ALA A 16 -7.09 6.34 -10.92
N GLY A 17 -6.03 5.98 -11.65
CA GLY A 17 -4.79 5.46 -11.06
C GLY A 17 -4.21 6.42 -10.04
N PHE A 18 -4.10 7.71 -10.40
CA PHE A 18 -3.59 8.75 -9.51
C PHE A 18 -4.39 8.87 -8.21
N VAL A 19 -5.71 8.97 -8.29
CA VAL A 19 -6.57 9.10 -7.10
C VAL A 19 -6.45 7.87 -6.20
N VAL A 20 -6.45 6.67 -6.79
CA VAL A 20 -6.29 5.41 -6.04
C VAL A 20 -4.91 5.35 -5.37
N GLY A 21 -3.83 5.66 -6.10
CA GLY A 21 -2.48 5.66 -5.56
C GLY A 21 -2.32 6.62 -4.37
N PHE A 22 -2.87 7.83 -4.50
CA PHE A 22 -2.85 8.85 -3.45
C PHE A 22 -3.63 8.41 -2.20
N ALA A 23 -4.83 7.84 -2.39
CA ALA A 23 -5.64 7.34 -1.28
C ALA A 23 -4.91 6.23 -0.50
N ILE A 24 -4.30 5.27 -1.22
CA ILE A 24 -3.54 4.18 -0.59
C ILE A 24 -2.37 4.73 0.23
N ARG A 25 -1.60 5.69 -0.31
CA ARG A 25 -0.49 6.30 0.44
C ARG A 25 -0.95 6.94 1.75
N ARG A 26 -2.07 7.67 1.71
CA ARG A 26 -2.63 8.29 2.92
C ARG A 26 -3.00 7.25 3.96
N VAL A 27 -3.65 6.16 3.55
CA VAL A 27 -4.05 5.06 4.43
C VAL A 27 -2.82 4.34 5.00
N LEU A 28 -1.81 4.05 4.18
CA LEU A 28 -0.57 3.40 4.63
C LEU A 28 0.18 4.25 5.65
N ASN A 29 0.33 5.56 5.42
CA ASN A 29 1.00 6.44 6.36
C ASN A 29 0.27 6.49 7.72
N PHE A 30 -1.06 6.53 7.69
CA PHE A 30 -1.87 6.47 8.91
C PHE A 30 -1.74 5.12 9.63
N PHE A 31 -1.81 4.02 8.89
CA PHE A 31 -1.63 2.68 9.42
C PHE A 31 -0.24 2.48 10.05
N LEU A 32 0.82 2.92 9.38
CA LEU A 32 2.20 2.84 9.89
C LEU A 32 2.38 3.67 11.15
N MET A 33 1.76 4.85 11.24
CA MET A 33 1.76 5.67 12.45
C MET A 33 1.12 4.92 13.63
N LEU A 34 -0.07 4.32 13.42
CA LEU A 34 -0.74 3.53 14.45
C LEU A 34 0.09 2.29 14.85
N MET A 35 0.70 1.62 13.90
CA MET A 35 1.56 0.46 14.17
C MET A 35 2.81 0.84 14.97
N GLY A 36 3.45 1.96 14.64
CA GLY A 36 4.57 2.50 15.40
C GLY A 36 4.17 2.82 16.83
N LEU A 37 3.02 3.47 17.03
CA LEU A 37 2.51 3.78 18.37
C LEU A 37 2.20 2.52 19.19
N TYR A 38 1.63 1.50 18.55
CA TYR A 38 1.36 0.21 19.19
C TYR A 38 2.64 -0.51 19.62
N LEU A 39 3.66 -0.56 18.75
CA LEU A 39 4.96 -1.12 19.07
C LEU A 39 5.65 -0.36 20.23
N LEU A 40 5.58 0.97 20.23
CA LEU A 40 6.11 1.78 21.32
C LEU A 40 5.42 1.48 22.65
N SER A 41 4.09 1.32 22.64
CA SER A 41 3.32 0.91 23.81
C SER A 41 3.75 -0.46 24.33
N LEU A 42 3.92 -1.44 23.43
CA LEU A 42 4.41 -2.78 23.78
C LEU A 42 5.81 -2.74 24.40
N MET A 43 6.74 -1.99 23.81
CA MET A 43 8.10 -1.82 24.36
C MET A 43 8.08 -1.20 25.75
N TRP A 44 7.19 -0.23 25.99
CA TRP A 44 7.06 0.40 27.29
C TRP A 44 6.56 -0.59 28.36
N LEU A 45 5.52 -1.37 28.07
CA LEU A 45 5.00 -2.38 29.00
C LEU A 45 6.01 -3.52 29.23
N ALA A 46 6.74 -3.90 28.18
CA ALA A 46 7.78 -4.92 28.28
C ALA A 46 8.92 -4.49 29.21
N ASN A 47 9.37 -3.24 29.10
CA ASN A 47 10.40 -2.68 29.98
C ASN A 47 9.93 -2.58 31.45
N LYS A 48 8.62 -2.42 31.67
CA LYS A 48 8.01 -2.45 33.02
C LYS A 48 7.80 -3.87 33.56
N GLY A 49 8.08 -4.91 32.78
CA GLY A 49 7.87 -6.31 33.16
C GLY A 49 6.40 -6.73 33.23
N VAL A 50 5.47 -5.92 32.69
CA VAL A 50 4.03 -6.21 32.70
C VAL A 50 3.68 -7.33 31.71
N LEU A 51 4.49 -7.49 30.65
CA LEU A 51 4.32 -8.51 29.62
C LEU A 51 5.65 -8.90 28.98
N THR A 52 5.72 -10.11 28.42
CA THR A 52 6.84 -10.60 27.62
C THR A 52 6.48 -10.56 26.13
N VAL A 53 7.32 -9.89 25.33
CA VAL A 53 7.11 -9.76 23.89
C VAL A 53 7.91 -10.82 23.14
N ASN A 54 7.25 -11.63 22.31
CA ASN A 54 7.93 -12.57 21.41
C ASN A 54 8.31 -11.86 20.09
N TRP A 55 9.56 -11.42 20.01
CA TRP A 55 10.08 -10.69 18.85
C TRP A 55 10.14 -11.53 17.58
N ASP A 56 10.40 -12.83 17.67
CA ASP A 56 10.45 -13.73 16.51
C ASP A 56 9.07 -13.88 15.86
N GLN A 57 8.04 -14.11 16.67
CA GLN A 57 6.66 -14.22 16.17
C GLN A 57 6.16 -12.89 15.60
N LEU A 58 6.49 -11.76 16.22
CA LEU A 58 6.20 -10.44 15.65
C LEU A 58 6.85 -10.27 14.27
N PHE A 59 8.11 -10.67 14.11
CA PHE A 59 8.80 -10.55 12.83
C PHE A 59 8.19 -11.44 11.75
N VAL A 60 7.73 -12.65 12.11
CA VAL A 60 6.99 -13.54 11.20
C VAL A 60 5.67 -12.90 10.76
N LEU A 61 4.92 -12.29 11.69
CA LEU A 61 3.68 -11.57 11.37
C LEU A 61 3.95 -10.43 10.38
N PHE A 62 4.96 -9.60 10.63
CA PHE A 62 5.33 -8.53 9.71
C PHE A 62 5.72 -9.05 8.33
N LYS A 63 6.56 -10.08 8.26
CA LYS A 63 6.93 -10.73 6.98
C LYS A 63 5.70 -11.22 6.21
N GLY A 64 4.74 -11.85 6.89
CA GLY A 64 3.49 -12.31 6.27
C GLY A 64 2.67 -11.15 5.69
N MET A 65 2.57 -10.03 6.41
CA MET A 65 1.88 -8.83 5.92
C MET A 65 2.54 -8.24 4.67
N PHE A 66 3.88 -8.12 4.65
CA PHE A 66 4.61 -7.63 3.47
C PHE A 66 4.50 -8.56 2.27
N ALA A 67 4.54 -9.88 2.47
CA ALA A 67 4.35 -10.86 1.42
C ALA A 67 2.95 -10.74 0.79
N GLY A 68 1.90 -10.68 1.62
CA GLY A 68 0.52 -10.51 1.14
C GLY A 68 0.31 -9.19 0.39
N PHE A 69 0.95 -8.11 0.83
CA PHE A 69 0.93 -6.83 0.10
C PHE A 69 1.63 -6.93 -1.26
N SER A 70 2.81 -7.56 -1.32
CA SER A 70 3.53 -7.80 -2.57
C SER A 70 2.70 -8.61 -3.56
N ASP A 71 2.05 -9.68 -3.10
CA ASP A 71 1.19 -10.53 -3.94
C ASP A 71 -0.05 -9.80 -4.42
N PHE A 72 -0.67 -8.97 -3.57
CA PHE A 72 -1.77 -8.10 -3.96
C PHE A 72 -1.36 -7.10 -5.05
N VAL A 73 -0.22 -6.43 -4.87
CA VAL A 73 0.32 -5.48 -5.85
C VAL A 73 0.66 -6.19 -7.16
N LEU A 74 1.32 -7.35 -7.10
CA LEU A 74 1.60 -8.18 -8.28
C LEU A 74 0.31 -8.63 -8.97
N GLY A 75 -0.72 -9.00 -8.21
CA GLY A 75 -2.03 -9.38 -8.73
C GLY A 75 -2.74 -8.22 -9.43
N LEU A 76 -2.69 -7.02 -8.84
CA LEU A 76 -3.19 -5.80 -9.47
C LEU A 76 -2.44 -5.47 -10.74
N VAL A 77 -1.10 -5.50 -10.72
CA VAL A 77 -0.26 -5.21 -11.89
C VAL A 77 -0.55 -6.19 -13.02
N ARG A 78 -0.74 -7.49 -12.74
CA ARG A 78 -1.11 -8.47 -13.77
C ARG A 78 -2.51 -8.24 -14.35
N LYS A 79 -3.49 -7.91 -13.51
CA LYS A 79 -4.88 -7.64 -13.95
C LYS A 79 -5.00 -6.31 -14.70
N LEU A 80 -4.15 -5.33 -14.35
CA LEU A 80 -4.13 -3.98 -14.91
C LEU A 80 -3.03 -3.80 -15.96
N ALA A 81 -2.31 -4.86 -16.37
CA ALA A 81 -1.21 -4.81 -17.33
C ALA A 81 -1.63 -4.24 -18.70
N PHE A 82 -2.93 -4.17 -19.00
CA PHE A 82 -3.49 -3.49 -20.17
C PHE A 82 -3.68 -1.97 -20.00
N ALA A 83 -3.62 -1.43 -18.78
CA ALA A 83 -3.87 -0.03 -18.47
C ALA A 83 -2.56 0.69 -18.10
N GLY A 84 -1.64 0.82 -19.07
CA GLY A 84 -0.36 1.49 -18.87
C GLY A 84 -0.50 2.91 -18.29
N SER A 85 -1.54 3.66 -18.72
CA SER A 85 -1.82 4.99 -18.16
C SER A 85 -2.27 4.94 -16.70
N PHE A 86 -3.04 3.93 -16.29
CA PHE A 86 -3.40 3.71 -14.88
C PHE A 86 -2.17 3.45 -14.03
N ALA A 87 -1.26 2.58 -14.48
CA ALA A 87 -0.04 2.27 -13.74
C ALA A 87 0.85 3.50 -13.52
N VAL A 88 1.00 4.34 -14.55
CA VAL A 88 1.73 5.61 -14.46
C VAL A 88 1.04 6.58 -13.50
N GLY A 89 -0.28 6.77 -13.66
CA GLY A 89 -1.08 7.60 -12.77
C GLY A 89 -0.98 7.14 -11.32
N PHE A 90 -1.11 5.84 -11.08
CA PHE A 90 -0.98 5.20 -9.78
C PHE A 90 0.38 5.42 -9.15
N ALA A 91 1.47 5.18 -9.89
CA ALA A 91 2.82 5.38 -9.37
C ALA A 91 3.05 6.84 -8.95
N ILE A 92 2.55 7.80 -9.73
CA ILE A 92 2.62 9.23 -9.40
C ILE A 92 1.77 9.54 -8.16
N GLY A 93 0.52 9.09 -8.14
CA GLY A 93 -0.39 9.30 -7.00
C GLY A 93 0.14 8.68 -5.71
N PHE A 94 0.73 7.49 -5.78
CA PHE A 94 1.36 6.81 -4.65
C PHE A 94 2.67 7.47 -4.20
N LYS A 95 3.34 8.26 -5.05
CA LYS A 95 4.54 9.00 -4.65
C LYS A 95 4.20 10.29 -3.89
N LEU A 96 3.01 10.86 -4.10
CA LEU A 96 2.50 12.05 -3.42
C LEU A 96 1.89 11.67 -2.07
#